data_AF-A0A9C8NTZ4-F1
#
_entry.id   AF-A0A9C8NTZ4-F1
#
_cell.length_a   1.000
_cell.length_b   1.000
_cell.length_c   1.000
_cell.angle_alpha   90.00
_cell.angle_beta   90.00
_cell.angle_gamma   90.00
#
_symmetry.space_group_name_H-M   'P 1'
#
loop_
_entity.id
_entity.type
_entity.pdbx_description
1 polymer ?
#
loop_
_entity_poly.entity_id
_entity_poly.type
_entity_poly.pdbx_seq_one_letter_code
_entity_poly.pdbx_strand_id
1 'polypeptide(L)'
;MDEMQVTCPACGALLGVPPDAAGRSVRCGSCRHRFQIPATDSLSEDDIASLLDAADDKVDLAEQAHVDADEEPSLGSTIVASESIDRPTGVRLAKLGPSAAMFEFPAKLLREASFRCTMPRTCMRCGARAHLRPHVIVFASSLADKEALRSLLASGVLICCEPDIDRLYGADLLKHLPHVPNASPPADQPMPYWMCDMCNPEGLVVGQIIEHARTGEKICRLRVANIHRAQEFLTDAGGSEADLAMLAKASDVAQENPWDQVPLVVRQRLEQWFKAEPDEHFIAYVPDRDLSRTEEGMAGLVVSDRRVVYHSHLRHKEAPNTEPIELELAMTRDEGLLKIRTVHWAVRRIAVDREGVRHLRRALMLGKFKAAWR
;
A
#
# COMPACT_ATOMS: atom_id res chain seq x y z
N MET A 1 24.62 38.05 14.87
CA MET A 1 23.33 37.39 14.65
C MET A 1 23.68 36.08 14.01
N ASP A 2 23.42 34.94 14.66
CA ASP A 2 23.70 33.63 14.08
C ASP A 2 22.69 33.35 12.96
N GLU A 3 23.20 33.12 11.75
CA GLU A 3 22.41 32.73 10.58
C GLU A 3 22.67 31.25 10.31
N MET A 4 21.60 30.48 10.07
CA MET A 4 21.73 29.10 9.59
C MET A 4 21.78 29.09 8.06
N GLN A 5 22.62 28.23 7.49
CA GLN A 5 22.72 28.07 6.04
C GLN A 5 21.84 26.92 5.57
N VAL A 6 20.99 27.17 4.57
CA VAL A 6 20.10 26.16 3.96
C VAL A 6 20.27 26.19 2.44
N THR A 7 20.36 25.01 1.83
CA THR A 7 20.50 24.87 0.38
C THR A 7 19.12 24.76 -0.28
N CYS A 8 18.87 25.56 -1.33
CA CYS A 8 17.63 25.46 -2.11
C CYS A 8 17.57 24.13 -2.88
N PRO A 9 16.51 23.32 -2.72
CA PRO A 9 16.40 22.00 -3.36
C PRO A 9 16.25 22.08 -4.90
N ALA A 10 15.79 23.21 -5.44
CA ALA A 10 15.56 23.36 -6.87
C ALA A 10 16.81 23.84 -7.65
N CYS A 11 17.62 24.73 -7.08
CA CYS A 11 18.73 25.36 -7.81
C CYS A 11 20.09 25.28 -7.09
N GLY A 12 20.16 24.68 -5.90
CA GLY A 12 21.40 24.51 -5.14
C GLY A 12 21.97 25.78 -4.51
N ALA A 13 21.28 26.92 -4.58
CA ALA A 13 21.76 28.16 -3.97
C ALA A 13 21.77 28.06 -2.44
N LEU A 14 22.86 28.50 -1.81
CA LEU A 14 22.99 28.66 -0.36
C LEU A 14 22.26 29.94 0.10
N LEU A 15 21.34 29.79 1.05
CA LEU A 15 20.52 30.85 1.61
C LEU A 15 20.85 30.99 3.10
N GLY A 16 21.17 32.20 3.54
CA GLY A 16 21.20 32.55 4.97
C GLY A 16 19.78 32.81 5.45
N VAL A 17 19.34 32.06 6.47
CA VAL A 17 18.02 32.22 7.08
C VAL A 17 18.17 32.35 8.60
N PRO A 18 17.33 33.15 9.27
CA PRO A 18 17.39 33.27 10.71
C PRO A 18 16.86 31.98 11.37
N PRO A 19 17.33 31.62 12.58
CA PRO A 19 17.02 30.34 13.22
C PRO A 19 15.52 30.16 13.55
N ASP A 20 14.77 31.26 13.69
CA ASP A 20 13.31 31.25 13.88
C ASP A 20 12.52 30.86 12.61
N ALA A 21 13.21 30.70 11.47
CA ALA A 21 12.63 30.22 10.23
C ALA A 21 12.56 28.68 10.12
N ALA A 22 13.15 27.94 11.07
CA ALA A 22 13.02 26.49 11.14
C ALA A 22 11.53 26.06 11.17
N GLY A 23 11.16 25.08 10.34
CA GLY A 23 9.77 24.64 10.18
C GLY A 23 8.87 25.56 9.32
N ARG A 24 9.34 26.75 8.91
CA ARG A 24 8.56 27.69 8.09
C ARG A 24 8.84 27.53 6.59
N SER A 25 7.87 27.96 5.76
CA SER A 25 8.05 28.00 4.31
C SER A 25 8.78 29.28 3.88
N VAL A 26 9.86 29.12 3.12
CA VAL A 26 10.67 30.21 2.58
C VAL A 26 10.69 30.19 1.06
N ARG A 27 11.08 31.30 0.45
CA ARG A 27 11.20 31.44 -1.01
C ARG A 27 12.66 31.73 -1.38
N CYS A 28 13.23 30.94 -2.27
CA CYS A 28 14.59 31.15 -2.77
C CYS A 28 14.72 32.48 -3.51
N GLY A 29 15.72 33.30 -3.16
CA GLY A 29 15.99 34.58 -3.84
C GLY A 29 16.43 34.42 -5.31
N SER A 30 17.06 33.30 -5.66
CA SER A 30 17.59 33.05 -7.01
C SER A 30 16.53 32.49 -7.98
N CYS A 31 15.86 31.39 -7.62
CA CYS A 31 14.92 30.70 -8.52
C CYS A 31 13.43 30.89 -8.14
N ARG A 32 13.13 31.57 -7.03
CA ARG A 32 11.76 31.78 -6.50
C ARG A 32 10.99 30.51 -6.10
N HIS A 33 11.63 29.34 -6.08
CA HIS A 33 11.06 28.10 -5.56
C HIS A 33 10.71 28.25 -4.07
N ARG A 34 9.53 27.75 -3.67
CA ARG A 34 9.08 27.74 -2.27
C ARG A 34 9.32 26.35 -1.69
N PHE A 35 9.98 26.29 -0.53
CA PHE A 35 10.25 25.04 0.18
C PHE A 35 10.19 25.28 1.70
N GLN A 36 10.05 24.21 2.48
CA GLN A 36 9.98 24.29 3.94
C GLN A 36 11.35 24.00 4.53
N ILE A 37 11.79 24.82 5.49
CA ILE A 37 13.03 24.57 6.23
C ILE A 37 12.73 23.45 7.24
N PRO A 38 13.58 22.41 7.35
CA PRO A 38 13.42 21.38 8.38
C PRO A 38 13.26 22.02 9.76
N ALA A 39 12.30 21.57 10.55
CA ALA A 39 12.26 21.95 11.95
C ALA A 39 13.52 21.40 12.62
N THR A 40 14.23 22.23 13.38
CA THR A 40 15.18 21.72 14.35
C THR A 40 14.35 21.07 15.46
N ASP A 41 13.95 19.84 15.23
CA ASP A 41 13.48 18.97 16.30
C ASP A 41 14.69 18.77 17.21
N SER A 42 14.80 19.61 18.24
CA SER A 42 15.58 19.30 19.42
C SER A 42 14.90 18.11 20.06
N LEU A 43 15.22 16.90 19.59
CA LEU A 43 14.98 15.69 20.34
C LEU A 43 15.62 15.91 21.70
N SER A 44 14.78 15.98 22.74
CA SER A 44 15.28 16.16 24.09
C SER A 44 16.12 14.93 24.46
N GLU A 45 17.13 15.09 25.31
CA GLU A 45 17.92 13.94 25.77
C GLU A 45 17.03 12.87 26.44
N ASP A 46 15.86 13.27 26.97
CA ASP A 46 14.84 12.39 27.54
C ASP A 46 14.10 11.55 26.48
N ASP A 47 13.93 12.05 25.25
CA ASP A 47 13.34 11.28 24.14
C ASP A 47 14.30 10.20 23.63
N ILE A 48 15.61 10.47 23.69
CA ILE A 48 16.66 9.51 23.32
C ILE A 48 16.78 8.41 24.39
N ALA A 49 16.68 8.76 25.67
CA ALA A 49 16.66 7.79 26.77
C ALA A 49 15.44 6.85 26.67
N SER A 50 14.26 7.39 26.38
CA SER A 50 13.02 6.61 26.24
C SER A 50 13.05 5.59 25.08
N LEU A 51 13.83 5.85 24.02
CA LEU A 51 14.01 4.94 22.91
C LEU A 51 14.99 3.79 23.21
N LEU A 52 15.88 3.95 24.19
CA LEU A 52 16.84 2.92 24.60
C LEU A 52 16.25 1.92 25.59
N ASP A 53 15.33 2.36 26.45
CA ASP A 53 14.70 1.49 27.46
C ASP A 53 13.64 0.53 26.87
N ALA A 54 13.10 0.82 25.67
CA ALA A 54 12.10 -0.02 25.02
C ALA A 54 12.66 -1.25 24.29
N ALA A 55 13.97 -1.51 24.38
CA ALA A 55 14.65 -2.57 23.61
C ALA A 55 14.82 -3.91 24.34
N ASP A 56 14.45 -4.02 25.62
CA ASP A 56 14.75 -5.21 26.45
C ASP A 56 13.55 -6.11 26.82
N ASP A 57 12.35 -5.85 26.30
CA ASP A 57 11.20 -6.74 26.52
C ASP A 57 11.25 -7.98 25.61
N LYS A 58 11.94 -9.02 26.11
CA LYS A 58 11.86 -10.39 25.60
C LYS A 58 10.48 -10.98 25.88
N VAL A 59 9.66 -11.09 24.84
CA VAL A 59 8.41 -11.85 24.90
C VAL A 59 8.71 -13.32 24.60
N ASP A 60 8.73 -14.14 25.65
CA ASP A 60 8.71 -15.61 25.57
C ASP A 60 7.32 -16.06 25.09
N LEU A 61 7.25 -16.59 23.88
CA LEU A 61 6.06 -17.31 23.38
C LEU A 61 6.48 -18.66 22.84
N ALA A 62 6.40 -19.66 23.72
CA ALA A 62 6.33 -21.05 23.36
C ALA A 62 4.92 -21.59 23.67
N GLU A 63 4.50 -22.48 22.77
CA GLU A 63 3.62 -23.63 22.98
C GLU A 63 2.13 -23.57 22.56
N GLN A 64 1.86 -24.48 21.61
CA GLN A 64 0.65 -25.27 21.36
C GLN A 64 -0.39 -24.77 20.34
N ALA A 65 -0.50 -25.50 19.22
CA ALA A 65 -1.69 -26.31 18.95
C ALA A 65 -1.42 -27.34 17.82
N HIS A 66 -1.82 -28.58 18.11
CA HIS A 66 -1.83 -29.73 17.21
C HIS A 66 -2.91 -29.61 16.11
N VAL A 67 -2.67 -30.33 15.03
CA VAL A 67 -3.44 -30.43 13.78
C VAL A 67 -4.49 -31.53 13.90
N ASP A 68 -5.71 -31.27 13.43
CA ASP A 68 -6.61 -32.30 12.90
C ASP A 68 -7.06 -31.87 11.49
N ALA A 69 -6.96 -32.81 10.55
CA ALA A 69 -7.20 -32.62 9.13
C ALA A 69 -8.43 -33.44 8.74
N ASP A 70 -9.41 -32.80 8.10
CA ASP A 70 -10.51 -33.49 7.40
C ASP A 70 -10.84 -32.81 6.05
N GLU A 71 -10.86 -33.68 5.05
CA GLU A 71 -11.47 -33.70 3.71
C GLU A 71 -11.95 -32.40 3.01
N GLU A 72 -11.40 -32.16 1.81
CA GLU A 72 -11.97 -31.28 0.78
C GLU A 72 -12.65 -32.07 -0.38
N PRO A 73 -13.76 -31.55 -0.95
CA PRO A 73 -14.31 -32.02 -2.22
C PRO A 73 -13.82 -31.17 -3.41
N SER A 74 -13.40 -31.85 -4.49
CA SER A 74 -12.96 -31.22 -5.73
C SER A 74 -14.13 -30.70 -6.59
N LEU A 75 -14.06 -29.44 -7.03
CA LEU A 75 -14.86 -28.93 -8.15
C LEU A 75 -13.95 -28.26 -9.19
N GLY A 76 -14.03 -28.80 -10.40
CA GLY A 76 -13.18 -28.43 -11.53
C GLY A 76 -13.47 -27.03 -12.08
N SER A 77 -12.39 -26.27 -12.29
CA SER A 77 -12.39 -25.04 -13.08
C SER A 77 -11.60 -25.26 -14.36
N THR A 78 -12.20 -24.87 -15.48
CA THR A 78 -11.63 -24.97 -16.82
C THR A 78 -10.72 -23.75 -17.04
N ILE A 79 -9.40 -23.95 -16.99
CA ILE A 79 -8.40 -22.90 -17.19
C ILE A 79 -8.07 -22.80 -18.68
N VAL A 80 -8.14 -21.56 -19.19
CA VAL A 80 -7.68 -21.17 -20.53
C VAL A 80 -6.14 -21.25 -20.53
N ALA A 81 -5.58 -22.07 -21.42
CA ALA A 81 -4.15 -22.31 -21.55
C ALA A 81 -3.40 -21.02 -21.92
N SER A 82 -2.82 -20.36 -20.92
CA SER A 82 -1.76 -19.36 -21.10
C SER A 82 -0.44 -20.09 -21.35
N GLU A 83 0.30 -19.67 -22.38
CA GLU A 83 1.65 -20.15 -22.72
C GLU A 83 2.52 -20.25 -21.45
N SER A 84 3.18 -21.40 -21.27
CA SER A 84 4.01 -21.71 -20.10
C SER A 84 5.29 -20.86 -20.13
N ILE A 85 5.21 -19.64 -19.61
CA ILE A 85 6.38 -18.82 -19.32
C ILE A 85 7.17 -19.54 -18.23
N ASP A 86 8.43 -19.89 -18.51
CA ASP A 86 9.38 -20.44 -17.54
C ASP A 86 9.42 -19.52 -16.32
N ARG A 87 8.82 -19.98 -15.22
CA ARG A 87 8.77 -19.20 -13.98
C ARG A 87 10.15 -19.26 -13.31
N PRO A 88 10.72 -18.12 -12.91
CA PRO A 88 12.02 -18.10 -12.23
C PRO A 88 11.90 -18.85 -10.90
N THR A 89 12.60 -19.98 -10.76
CA THR A 89 12.66 -20.70 -9.49
C THR A 89 13.73 -20.09 -8.58
N GLY A 90 13.43 -19.94 -7.28
CA GLY A 90 14.45 -19.58 -6.29
C GLY A 90 14.09 -18.45 -5.32
N VAL A 91 12.85 -17.94 -5.35
CA VAL A 91 12.33 -17.10 -4.28
C VAL A 91 11.75 -17.96 -3.17
N ARG A 92 12.17 -17.71 -1.94
CA ARG A 92 11.63 -18.36 -0.74
C ARG A 92 11.15 -17.33 0.28
N LEU A 93 10.14 -17.68 1.06
CA LEU A 93 9.74 -16.90 2.23
C LEU A 93 10.76 -17.14 3.35
N ALA A 94 11.54 -16.12 3.68
CA ALA A 94 12.58 -16.19 4.71
C ALA A 94 12.06 -15.89 6.10
N LYS A 95 11.14 -14.93 6.22
CA LYS A 95 10.51 -14.55 7.49
C LYS A 95 9.12 -14.00 7.23
N LEU A 96 8.17 -14.41 8.06
CA LEU A 96 6.82 -13.86 8.10
C LEU A 96 6.65 -13.11 9.42
N GLY A 97 6.36 -11.81 9.34
CA GLY A 97 6.01 -10.98 10.48
C GLY A 97 4.52 -10.64 10.49
N PRO A 98 4.03 -9.98 11.55
CA PRO A 98 2.61 -9.61 11.69
C PRO A 98 2.09 -8.72 10.56
N SER A 99 2.96 -7.88 9.99
CA SER A 99 2.62 -6.84 9.01
C SER A 99 3.65 -6.73 7.89
N ALA A 100 4.39 -7.81 7.62
CA ALA A 100 5.30 -7.89 6.48
C ALA A 100 5.77 -9.32 6.21
N ALA A 101 6.00 -9.62 4.95
CA ALA A 101 6.74 -10.79 4.51
C ALA A 101 8.15 -10.38 4.08
N MET A 102 9.14 -11.23 4.36
CA MET A 102 10.51 -11.10 3.90
C MET A 102 10.84 -12.28 3.00
N PHE A 103 11.27 -11.98 1.78
CA PHE A 103 11.68 -12.95 0.79
C PHE A 103 13.20 -12.98 0.67
N GLU A 104 13.76 -14.13 0.36
CA GLU A 104 15.17 -14.31 -0.01
C GLU A 104 15.27 -14.95 -1.39
N PHE A 105 16.21 -14.47 -2.19
CA PHE A 105 16.48 -15.03 -3.51
C PHE A 105 17.90 -14.71 -4.01
N PRO A 106 18.48 -15.51 -4.92
CA PRO A 106 19.81 -15.24 -5.49
C PRO A 106 19.83 -13.93 -6.29
N ALA A 107 20.86 -13.09 -6.10
CA ALA A 107 20.94 -11.80 -6.79
C ALA A 107 20.99 -11.91 -8.33
N LYS A 108 21.42 -13.06 -8.87
CA LYS A 108 21.40 -13.32 -10.32
C LYS A 108 20.02 -13.17 -10.95
N LEU A 109 18.94 -13.40 -10.21
CA LEU A 109 17.57 -13.23 -10.68
C LEU A 109 17.25 -11.77 -11.02
N LEU A 110 17.93 -10.78 -10.41
CA LEU A 110 17.78 -9.37 -10.80
C LEU A 110 18.27 -9.08 -12.22
N ARG A 111 19.02 -9.99 -12.86
CA ARG A 111 19.38 -9.85 -14.29
C ARG A 111 18.22 -10.23 -15.21
N GLU A 112 17.26 -11.01 -14.73
CA GLU A 112 16.16 -11.56 -15.52
C GLU A 112 15.01 -10.55 -15.59
N ALA A 113 14.65 -10.14 -16.81
CA ALA A 113 13.58 -9.15 -17.02
C ALA A 113 12.21 -9.68 -16.57
N SER A 114 11.95 -10.97 -16.77
CA SER A 114 10.74 -11.65 -16.30
C SER A 114 10.61 -11.55 -14.78
N PHE A 115 11.67 -11.90 -14.04
CA PHE A 115 11.71 -11.80 -12.59
C PHE A 115 11.50 -10.36 -12.11
N ARG A 116 12.17 -9.37 -12.72
CA ARG A 116 12.00 -7.96 -12.33
C ARG A 116 10.58 -7.43 -12.54
N CYS A 117 9.78 -8.07 -13.39
CA CYS A 117 8.39 -7.71 -13.63
C CYS A 117 7.37 -8.51 -12.79
N THR A 118 7.82 -9.30 -11.81
CA THR A 118 6.94 -10.13 -10.96
C THR A 118 6.18 -9.34 -9.89
N MET A 119 6.51 -8.07 -9.66
CA MET A 119 5.74 -7.24 -8.73
C MET A 119 4.33 -6.98 -9.28
N PRO A 120 3.28 -7.18 -8.46
CA PRO A 120 1.91 -7.05 -8.92
C PRO A 120 1.64 -5.61 -9.36
N ARG A 121 0.95 -5.45 -10.50
CA ARG A 121 0.58 -4.14 -11.06
C ARG A 121 -0.63 -3.53 -10.33
N THR A 122 -0.46 -3.32 -9.04
CA THR A 122 -1.45 -2.79 -8.09
C THR A 122 -0.73 -1.95 -7.04
N CYS A 123 -1.40 -1.00 -6.41
CA CYS A 123 -0.78 -0.22 -5.34
C CYS A 123 -0.34 -1.14 -4.21
N MET A 124 0.95 -1.11 -3.86
CA MET A 124 1.53 -1.95 -2.80
C MET A 124 0.96 -1.68 -1.39
N ARG A 125 0.19 -0.60 -1.23
CA ARG A 125 -0.50 -0.25 0.02
C ARG A 125 -1.97 -0.63 0.03
N CYS A 126 -2.76 -0.02 -0.86
CA CYS A 126 -4.21 -0.12 -0.87
C CYS A 126 -4.79 -1.07 -1.93
N GLY A 127 -3.95 -1.67 -2.79
CA GLY A 127 -4.39 -2.59 -3.84
C GLY A 127 -5.06 -1.95 -5.06
N ALA A 128 -5.21 -0.62 -5.10
CA ALA A 128 -5.78 0.10 -6.24
C ALA A 128 -5.09 -0.27 -7.56
N ARG A 129 -5.83 -0.28 -8.68
CA ARG A 129 -5.32 -0.66 -10.01
C ARG A 129 -5.21 0.51 -11.00
N ALA A 130 -5.63 1.70 -10.59
CA ALA A 130 -5.66 2.90 -11.42
C ALA A 130 -4.67 3.95 -10.89
N HIS A 131 -4.26 4.86 -11.77
CA HIS A 131 -3.33 5.97 -11.46
C HIS A 131 -2.05 5.48 -10.77
N LEU A 132 -1.53 4.36 -11.25
CA LEU A 132 -0.34 3.74 -10.70
C LEU A 132 0.90 4.44 -11.24
N ARG A 133 1.82 4.77 -10.35
CA ARG A 133 3.15 5.23 -10.69
C ARG A 133 4.15 4.12 -10.37
N PRO A 134 5.05 3.78 -11.29
CA PRO A 134 6.11 2.84 -11.01
C PRO A 134 7.19 3.52 -10.19
N HIS A 135 7.56 2.86 -9.10
CA HIS A 135 8.72 3.17 -8.27
C HIS A 135 9.76 2.07 -8.45
N VAL A 136 11.04 2.39 -8.39
CA VAL A 136 12.11 1.39 -8.50
C VAL A 136 12.53 0.90 -7.11
N ILE A 137 12.55 -0.42 -6.91
CA ILE A 137 13.07 -1.05 -5.69
C ILE A 137 14.59 -0.84 -5.64
N VAL A 138 15.07 -0.33 -4.51
CA VAL A 138 16.51 -0.22 -4.26
C VAL A 138 16.96 -1.34 -3.35
N PHE A 139 18.00 -2.06 -3.77
CA PHE A 139 18.67 -3.08 -2.98
C PHE A 139 19.95 -2.52 -2.36
N ALA A 140 19.85 -2.01 -1.13
CA ALA A 140 20.98 -1.43 -0.42
C ALA A 140 21.88 -2.51 0.21
N SER A 141 23.19 -2.29 0.22
CA SER A 141 24.17 -3.16 0.89
C SER A 141 24.27 -2.91 2.40
N SER A 142 24.01 -1.67 2.84
CA SER A 142 24.11 -1.26 4.25
C SER A 142 22.85 -0.55 4.75
N LEU A 143 22.59 -0.64 6.05
CA LEU A 143 21.52 0.11 6.73
C LEU A 143 21.81 1.61 6.79
N ALA A 144 23.08 2.03 6.74
CA ALA A 144 23.47 3.44 6.69
C ALA A 144 22.97 4.14 5.40
N ASP A 145 22.72 3.38 4.34
CA ASP A 145 22.20 3.88 3.08
C ASP A 145 20.71 4.20 3.12
N LYS A 146 20.01 3.95 4.25
CA LYS A 146 18.57 4.24 4.37
C LYS A 146 18.24 5.72 4.25
N GLU A 147 19.08 6.60 4.79
CA GLU A 147 18.91 8.06 4.70
C GLU A 147 19.05 8.53 3.25
N ALA A 148 20.11 8.06 2.57
CA ALA A 148 20.36 8.34 1.17
C ALA A 148 19.25 7.77 0.27
N LEU A 149 18.74 6.57 0.61
CA LEU A 149 17.61 5.96 -0.07
C LEU A 149 16.33 6.76 0.10
N ARG A 150 16.03 7.22 1.32
CA ARG A 150 14.88 8.11 1.57
C ARG A 150 15.00 9.39 0.74
N SER A 151 16.19 9.98 0.69
CA SER A 151 16.47 11.16 -0.14
C SER A 151 16.26 10.89 -1.64
N LEU A 152 16.71 9.73 -2.15
CA LEU A 152 16.51 9.31 -3.54
C LEU A 152 15.02 9.08 -3.88
N LEU A 153 14.26 8.47 -2.98
CA LEU A 153 12.82 8.27 -3.16
C LEU A 153 12.07 9.60 -3.07
N ALA A 154 12.41 10.46 -2.10
CA ALA A 154 11.78 11.76 -1.90
C ALA A 154 12.07 12.74 -3.04
N SER A 155 13.26 12.66 -3.66
CA SER A 155 13.62 13.47 -4.83
C SER A 155 12.91 13.05 -6.12
N GLY A 156 12.19 11.92 -6.12
CA GLY A 156 11.46 11.42 -7.30
C GLY A 156 12.37 10.87 -8.40
N VAL A 157 13.69 10.78 -8.17
CA VAL A 157 14.67 10.26 -9.14
C VAL A 157 14.35 8.83 -9.57
N LEU A 158 13.67 8.07 -8.72
CA LEU A 158 13.28 6.67 -8.94
C LEU A 158 11.81 6.51 -9.35
N ILE A 159 11.17 7.59 -9.79
CA ILE A 159 9.78 7.61 -10.27
C ILE A 159 9.81 7.93 -11.75
N CYS A 160 9.18 7.07 -12.57
CA CYS A 160 8.98 7.40 -13.97
C CYS A 160 7.63 8.10 -14.15
N CYS A 161 7.67 9.32 -14.69
CA CYS A 161 6.52 10.22 -14.87
C CYS A 161 6.02 10.28 -16.32
N GLU A 162 6.44 9.35 -17.18
CA GLU A 162 6.04 9.36 -18.59
C GLU A 162 4.54 9.04 -18.74
N PRO A 163 3.79 9.83 -19.55
CA PRO A 163 2.33 9.73 -19.65
C PRO A 163 1.83 8.40 -20.26
N ASP A 164 2.71 7.63 -20.92
CA ASP A 164 2.37 6.36 -21.56
C ASP A 164 2.83 5.12 -20.78
N ILE A 165 3.40 5.29 -19.58
CA ILE A 165 3.96 4.15 -18.82
C ILE A 165 2.89 3.12 -18.41
N ASP A 166 1.64 3.56 -18.30
CA ASP A 166 0.50 2.70 -18.01
C ASP A 166 0.25 1.62 -19.07
N ARG A 167 0.77 1.83 -20.29
CA ARG A 167 0.62 0.89 -21.42
C ARG A 167 1.82 -0.03 -21.62
N LEU A 168 2.93 0.24 -20.95
CA LEU A 168 4.16 -0.53 -21.08
C LEU A 168 4.15 -1.73 -20.14
N TYR A 169 4.62 -2.89 -20.62
CA TYR A 169 4.72 -4.13 -19.84
C TYR A 169 6.06 -4.82 -20.08
N GLY A 170 6.43 -5.71 -19.15
CA GLY A 170 7.59 -6.58 -19.32
C GLY A 170 8.88 -5.82 -19.60
N ALA A 171 9.67 -6.31 -20.54
CA ALA A 171 10.95 -5.71 -20.92
C ALA A 171 10.84 -4.28 -21.45
N ASP A 172 9.72 -3.91 -22.09
CA ASP A 172 9.54 -2.55 -22.61
C ASP A 172 9.36 -1.55 -21.47
N LEU A 173 8.62 -1.89 -20.42
CA LEU A 173 8.56 -1.05 -19.21
C LEU A 173 9.96 -0.83 -18.61
N LEU A 174 10.76 -1.89 -18.49
CA LEU A 174 12.08 -1.81 -17.85
C LEU A 174 13.07 -0.91 -18.60
N LYS A 175 12.90 -0.71 -19.92
CA LYS A 175 13.73 0.20 -20.72
C LYS A 175 13.49 1.68 -20.38
N HIS A 176 12.31 2.01 -19.87
CA HIS A 176 11.91 3.37 -19.52
C HIS A 176 12.17 3.71 -18.04
N LEU A 177 12.47 2.70 -17.21
CA LEU A 177 12.75 2.92 -15.79
C LEU A 177 14.22 3.33 -15.58
N PRO A 178 14.49 4.27 -14.66
CA PRO A 178 15.84 4.67 -14.35
C PRO A 178 16.61 3.54 -13.64
N HIS A 179 17.90 3.41 -13.97
CA HIS A 179 18.81 2.59 -13.18
C HIS A 179 18.96 3.15 -11.77
N VAL A 180 19.21 2.25 -10.80
CA VAL A 180 19.44 2.65 -9.41
C VAL A 180 20.85 3.23 -9.28
N PRO A 181 21.02 4.53 -8.96
CA PRO A 181 22.33 5.13 -8.86
C PRO A 181 23.11 4.53 -7.68
N ASN A 182 24.42 4.40 -7.84
CA ASN A 182 25.36 3.90 -6.82
C ASN A 182 25.14 2.44 -6.36
N ALA A 183 24.21 1.70 -6.97
CA ALA A 183 24.06 0.27 -6.73
C ALA A 183 25.04 -0.53 -7.61
N SER A 184 25.65 -1.58 -7.03
CA SER A 184 26.53 -2.47 -7.79
C SER A 184 25.72 -3.50 -8.60
N PRO A 185 26.15 -3.89 -9.81
CA PRO A 185 25.45 -4.93 -10.54
C PRO A 185 25.33 -6.26 -9.76
N PRO A 186 24.17 -6.94 -9.80
CA PRO A 186 22.97 -6.63 -10.61
C PRO A 186 21.91 -5.75 -9.92
N ALA A 187 22.22 -5.15 -8.76
CA ALA A 187 21.28 -4.32 -8.01
C ALA A 187 21.03 -2.92 -8.62
N ASP A 188 21.78 -2.55 -9.65
CA ASP A 188 21.59 -1.35 -10.47
C ASP A 188 20.41 -1.45 -11.44
N GLN A 189 19.93 -2.67 -11.70
CA GLN A 189 18.85 -2.92 -12.65
C GLN A 189 17.49 -2.54 -12.06
N PRO A 190 16.62 -1.84 -12.81
CA PRO A 190 15.33 -1.39 -12.29
C PRO A 190 14.38 -2.58 -12.09
N MET A 191 13.85 -2.71 -10.88
CA MET A 191 12.75 -3.62 -10.55
C MET A 191 11.57 -2.77 -10.05
N PRO A 192 10.48 -2.61 -10.83
CA PRO A 192 9.37 -1.75 -10.44
C PRO A 192 8.51 -2.33 -9.33
N TYR A 193 7.93 -1.47 -8.50
CA TYR A 193 6.72 -1.71 -7.73
C TYR A 193 5.75 -0.54 -7.94
N TRP A 194 4.47 -0.71 -7.63
CA TRP A 194 3.45 0.26 -8.05
C TRP A 194 2.79 0.94 -6.85
N MET A 195 2.54 2.23 -6.98
CA MET A 195 1.86 3.04 -5.98
C MET A 195 0.82 3.93 -6.63
N CYS A 196 -0.37 4.04 -6.04
CA CYS A 196 -1.28 5.09 -6.46
C CYS A 196 -0.80 6.46 -5.95
N ASP A 197 -1.18 7.51 -6.66
CA ASP A 197 -1.02 8.92 -6.29
C ASP A 197 -1.50 9.32 -4.86
N MET A 198 -2.36 8.52 -4.23
CA MET A 198 -2.90 8.77 -2.89
C MET A 198 -2.16 8.07 -1.74
N CYS A 199 -1.16 7.23 -2.02
CA CYS A 199 -0.48 6.43 -1.01
C CYS A 199 1.01 6.78 -0.92
N ASN A 200 1.52 6.88 0.32
CA ASN A 200 2.96 7.09 0.56
C ASN A 200 3.74 5.78 0.30
N PRO A 201 4.76 5.77 -0.59
CA PRO A 201 5.62 4.62 -0.86
C PRO A 201 6.51 4.17 0.31
N GLU A 202 6.72 5.04 1.31
CA GLU A 202 7.76 4.82 2.32
C GLU A 202 7.57 3.52 3.11
N GLY A 203 8.63 2.70 3.18
CA GLY A 203 8.70 1.48 3.99
C GLY A 203 7.86 0.30 3.49
N LEU A 204 7.11 0.45 2.40
CA LEU A 204 6.23 -0.61 1.87
C LEU A 204 7.02 -1.74 1.23
N VAL A 205 8.06 -1.39 0.47
CA VAL A 205 8.94 -2.33 -0.21
C VAL A 205 10.38 -1.93 0.11
N VAL A 206 11.14 -2.85 0.70
CA VAL A 206 12.53 -2.60 1.10
C VAL A 206 13.41 -3.73 0.57
N GLY A 207 14.36 -3.40 -0.31
CA GLY A 207 15.36 -4.32 -0.81
C GLY A 207 16.67 -4.21 -0.03
N GLN A 208 17.31 -5.35 0.22
CA GLN A 208 18.66 -5.44 0.75
C GLN A 208 19.45 -6.46 -0.07
N ILE A 209 20.72 -6.19 -0.36
CA ILE A 209 21.63 -7.15 -0.98
C ILE A 209 22.76 -7.48 0.00
N ILE A 210 22.98 -8.77 0.23
CA ILE A 210 23.97 -9.29 1.18
C ILE A 210 24.95 -10.14 0.39
N GLU A 211 26.24 -9.85 0.53
CA GLU A 211 27.31 -10.66 -0.06
C GLU A 211 27.86 -11.62 1.00
N HIS A 212 27.85 -12.90 0.68
CA HIS A 212 28.33 -13.93 1.60
C HIS A 212 29.86 -13.94 1.60
N ALA A 213 30.47 -13.56 2.74
CA ALA A 213 31.91 -13.32 2.86
C ALA A 213 32.81 -14.47 2.40
N ARG A 214 32.35 -15.72 2.50
CA ARG A 214 33.15 -16.91 2.11
C ARG A 214 33.04 -17.27 0.63
N THR A 215 31.88 -17.04 0.02
CA THR A 215 31.58 -17.54 -1.33
C THR A 215 31.52 -16.42 -2.37
N GLY A 216 31.40 -15.16 -1.94
CA GLY A 216 31.13 -14.02 -2.81
C GLY A 216 29.73 -14.06 -3.43
N GLU A 217 28.91 -15.05 -3.07
CA GLU A 217 27.55 -15.14 -3.58
C GLU A 217 26.69 -14.04 -2.96
N LYS A 218 25.97 -13.33 -3.81
CA LYS A 218 25.05 -12.26 -3.40
C LYS A 218 23.63 -12.81 -3.28
N ILE A 219 23.01 -12.57 -2.14
CA ILE A 219 21.61 -12.90 -1.84
C ILE A 219 20.85 -11.59 -1.66
N CYS A 220 19.69 -11.49 -2.30
CA CYS A 220 18.77 -10.39 -2.11
C CYS A 220 17.74 -10.76 -1.06
N ARG A 221 17.43 -9.80 -0.17
CA ARG A 221 16.30 -9.81 0.74
C ARG A 221 15.31 -8.75 0.32
N LEU A 222 14.04 -9.09 0.31
CA LEU A 222 12.98 -8.20 -0.11
C LEU A 222 11.85 -8.25 0.91
N ARG A 223 11.63 -7.13 1.61
CA ARG A 223 10.50 -6.96 2.51
C ARG A 223 9.34 -6.35 1.76
N VAL A 224 8.15 -6.95 1.89
CA VAL A 224 6.88 -6.40 1.42
C VAL A 224 5.95 -6.27 2.63
N ALA A 225 5.52 -5.05 2.93
CA ALA A 225 4.70 -4.76 4.11
C ALA A 225 3.28 -5.37 3.99
N ASN A 226 2.61 -5.19 2.86
CA ASN A 226 1.26 -5.73 2.68
C ASN A 226 1.31 -7.24 2.38
N ILE A 227 0.77 -8.07 3.28
CA ILE A 227 0.81 -9.54 3.16
C ILE A 227 0.08 -10.05 1.90
N HIS A 228 -1.06 -9.45 1.53
CA HIS A 228 -1.75 -9.80 0.29
C HIS A 228 -0.89 -9.51 -0.94
N ARG A 229 -0.23 -8.34 -0.99
CA ARG A 229 0.67 -8.01 -2.11
C ARG A 229 1.91 -8.90 -2.13
N ALA A 230 2.39 -9.31 -0.95
CA ALA A 230 3.47 -10.25 -0.81
C ALA A 230 3.12 -11.64 -1.35
N GLN A 231 1.89 -12.10 -1.13
CA GLN A 231 1.36 -13.34 -1.69
C GLN A 231 1.25 -13.27 -3.23
N GLU A 232 0.74 -12.17 -3.77
CA GLU A 232 0.68 -11.95 -5.23
C GLU A 232 2.09 -11.98 -5.84
N PHE A 233 3.04 -11.25 -5.26
CA PHE A 233 4.45 -11.27 -5.67
C PHE A 233 5.03 -12.70 -5.65
N LEU A 234 4.85 -13.45 -4.56
CA LEU A 234 5.40 -14.79 -4.45
C LEU A 234 4.78 -15.76 -5.48
N THR A 235 3.49 -15.59 -5.78
CA THR A 235 2.78 -16.38 -6.79
C THR A 235 3.39 -16.15 -8.17
N ASP A 236 3.58 -14.88 -8.55
CA ASP A 236 4.13 -14.49 -9.85
C ASP A 236 5.62 -14.82 -9.96
N ALA A 237 6.35 -14.77 -8.84
CA ALA A 237 7.76 -15.13 -8.75
C ALA A 237 8.02 -16.64 -8.66
N GLY A 238 7.00 -17.49 -8.77
CA GLY A 238 7.17 -18.95 -8.76
C GLY A 238 7.62 -19.51 -7.41
N GLY A 239 7.18 -18.92 -6.30
CA GLY A 239 7.46 -19.42 -4.96
C GLY A 239 6.84 -20.80 -4.69
N SER A 240 7.31 -21.44 -3.61
CA SER A 240 6.83 -22.77 -3.23
C SER A 240 5.37 -22.75 -2.73
N GLU A 241 4.64 -23.85 -2.92
CA GLU A 241 3.27 -23.99 -2.41
C GLU A 241 3.21 -23.87 -0.88
N ALA A 242 4.22 -24.38 -0.17
CA ALA A 242 4.32 -24.28 1.27
C ALA A 242 4.42 -22.81 1.73
N ASP A 243 5.24 -22.00 1.06
CA ASP A 243 5.38 -20.57 1.38
C ASP A 243 4.11 -19.78 1.05
N LEU A 244 3.43 -20.14 -0.05
CA LEU A 244 2.14 -19.55 -0.43
C LEU A 244 1.05 -19.89 0.60
N ALA A 245 1.00 -21.12 1.08
CA ALA A 245 0.05 -21.53 2.13
C ALA A 245 0.30 -20.78 3.45
N MET A 246 1.58 -20.57 3.82
CA MET A 246 1.94 -19.75 4.99
C MET A 246 1.47 -18.31 4.85
N LEU A 247 1.67 -17.69 3.67
CA LEU A 247 1.19 -16.33 3.41
C LEU A 247 -0.34 -16.25 3.39
N ALA A 248 -1.02 -17.23 2.79
CA ALA A 248 -2.48 -17.26 2.77
C ALA A 248 -3.05 -17.32 4.19
N LYS A 249 -2.54 -18.23 5.03
CA LYS A 249 -2.94 -18.33 6.45
C LYS A 249 -2.63 -17.03 7.21
N ALA A 250 -1.46 -16.45 7.01
CA ALA A 250 -1.11 -15.19 7.64
C ALA A 250 -1.97 -14.03 7.13
N SER A 251 -2.40 -14.06 5.88
CA SER A 251 -3.31 -13.07 5.32
C SER A 251 -4.73 -13.20 5.87
N ASP A 252 -5.17 -14.40 6.21
CA ASP A 252 -6.45 -14.65 6.87
C ASP A 252 -6.44 -14.18 8.33
N VAL A 253 -5.32 -14.40 9.04
CA VAL A 253 -5.13 -13.94 10.42
C VAL A 253 -4.88 -12.44 10.48
N ALA A 254 -4.03 -11.94 9.59
CA ALA A 254 -3.86 -10.53 9.31
C ALA A 254 -4.99 -10.03 8.41
N GLN A 255 -6.23 -10.50 8.61
CA GLN A 255 -7.41 -9.69 8.28
C GLN A 255 -7.30 -8.41 9.09
N GLU A 256 -6.46 -7.51 8.54
CA GLU A 256 -6.21 -6.17 8.98
C GLU A 256 -7.58 -5.58 9.20
N ASN A 257 -7.74 -4.89 10.33
CA ASN A 257 -8.90 -4.05 10.56
C ASN A 257 -9.14 -3.29 9.25
N PRO A 258 -10.26 -3.50 8.52
CA PRO A 258 -10.44 -2.91 7.19
C PRO A 258 -10.31 -1.39 7.21
N TRP A 259 -10.46 -0.79 8.41
CA TRP A 259 -10.14 0.58 8.71
C TRP A 259 -8.69 0.95 8.34
N ASP A 260 -7.71 0.15 8.74
CA ASP A 260 -6.29 0.41 8.50
C ASP A 260 -5.90 0.37 7.02
N GLN A 261 -6.71 -0.30 6.19
CA GLN A 261 -6.55 -0.33 4.74
C GLN A 261 -7.03 0.95 4.06
N VAL A 262 -7.90 1.72 4.73
CA VAL A 262 -8.33 3.03 4.24
C VAL A 262 -7.15 4.01 4.32
N PRO A 263 -6.83 4.75 3.24
CA PRO A 263 -5.76 5.74 3.26
C PRO A 263 -5.90 6.69 4.46
N LEU A 264 -4.79 7.02 5.13
CA LEU A 264 -4.81 7.80 6.39
C LEU A 264 -5.60 9.12 6.26
N VAL A 265 -5.42 9.84 5.15
CA VAL A 265 -6.15 11.09 4.88
C VAL A 265 -7.66 10.85 4.74
N VAL A 266 -8.06 9.73 4.15
CA VAL A 266 -9.47 9.33 4.01
C VAL A 266 -10.03 8.96 5.39
N ARG A 267 -9.30 8.18 6.20
CA ARG A 267 -9.70 7.86 7.59
C ARG A 267 -9.97 9.11 8.42
N GLN A 268 -9.04 10.06 8.42
CA GLN A 268 -9.18 11.32 9.16
C GLN A 268 -10.44 12.10 8.77
N ARG A 269 -10.88 12.00 7.50
CA ARG A 269 -12.13 12.61 7.03
C ARG A 269 -13.35 11.78 7.42
N LEU A 270 -13.27 10.45 7.32
CA LEU A 270 -14.31 9.54 7.78
C LEU A 270 -14.60 9.75 9.27
N GLU A 271 -13.58 9.91 10.12
CA GLU A 271 -13.73 10.15 11.57
C GLU A 271 -14.54 11.41 11.91
N GLN A 272 -14.67 12.35 10.98
CA GLN A 272 -15.47 13.57 11.18
C GLN A 272 -16.97 13.28 11.19
N TRP A 273 -17.41 12.21 10.52
CA TRP A 273 -18.84 11.89 10.36
C TRP A 273 -19.20 10.43 10.63
N PHE A 274 -18.23 9.54 10.75
CA PHE A 274 -18.41 8.15 11.17
C PHE A 274 -17.63 7.92 12.46
N LYS A 275 -18.37 7.64 13.54
CA LYS A 275 -17.81 7.28 14.85
C LYS A 275 -18.33 5.90 15.20
N ALA A 276 -17.45 4.92 15.20
CA ALA A 276 -17.79 3.56 15.58
C ALA A 276 -18.30 3.54 17.03
N GLU A 277 -19.42 2.88 17.26
CA GLU A 277 -19.91 2.54 18.60
C GLU A 277 -18.97 1.55 19.30
N PRO A 278 -19.05 1.40 20.63
CA PRO A 278 -18.38 0.31 21.33
C PRO A 278 -18.76 -1.05 20.71
N ASP A 279 -17.75 -1.83 20.36
CA ASP A 279 -17.85 -3.12 19.66
C ASP A 279 -18.49 -3.06 18.26
N GLU A 280 -18.50 -1.90 17.61
CA GLU A 280 -18.80 -1.75 16.17
C GLU A 280 -17.50 -1.90 15.37
N HIS A 281 -17.49 -2.86 14.44
CA HIS A 281 -16.35 -3.13 13.58
C HIS A 281 -16.60 -2.54 12.20
N PHE A 282 -15.67 -1.69 11.75
CA PHE A 282 -15.67 -1.18 10.38
C PHE A 282 -15.42 -2.33 9.40
N ILE A 283 -16.25 -2.44 8.36
CA ILE A 283 -16.12 -3.48 7.33
C ILE A 283 -15.62 -2.88 6.02
N ALA A 284 -16.23 -1.78 5.56
CA ALA A 284 -15.83 -1.16 4.30
C ALA A 284 -16.24 0.31 4.20
N TYR A 285 -15.51 1.05 3.36
CA TYR A 285 -15.88 2.36 2.85
C TYR A 285 -16.04 2.30 1.34
N VAL A 286 -17.12 2.87 0.82
CA VAL A 286 -17.41 2.99 -0.61
C VAL A 286 -17.55 4.48 -0.94
N PRO A 287 -16.57 5.08 -1.64
CA PRO A 287 -16.61 6.51 -1.95
C PRO A 287 -17.70 6.84 -2.97
N ASP A 288 -18.29 8.03 -2.85
CA ASP A 288 -19.15 8.58 -3.89
C ASP A 288 -18.29 9.12 -5.03
N ARG A 289 -18.42 8.52 -6.22
CA ARG A 289 -17.66 8.86 -7.43
C ARG A 289 -18.15 10.12 -8.14
N ASP A 290 -19.22 10.76 -7.65
CA ASP A 290 -19.59 12.11 -8.07
C ASP A 290 -18.56 13.14 -7.50
N LEU A 291 -17.73 12.75 -6.51
CA LEU A 291 -16.63 13.55 -5.97
C LEU A 291 -15.27 13.13 -6.54
N SER A 292 -14.33 14.07 -6.55
CA SER A 292 -12.95 13.79 -6.97
C SER A 292 -12.22 12.89 -5.97
N ARG A 293 -11.17 12.18 -6.41
CA ARG A 293 -10.36 11.32 -5.52
C ARG A 293 -9.72 12.09 -4.37
N THR A 294 -9.36 13.35 -4.60
CA THR A 294 -8.83 14.25 -3.55
C THR A 294 -9.86 14.59 -2.48
N GLU A 295 -11.14 14.31 -2.71
CA GLU A 295 -12.26 14.48 -1.79
C GLU A 295 -12.76 13.14 -1.22
N GLU A 296 -12.05 12.03 -1.45
CA GLU A 296 -12.38 10.75 -0.80
C GLU A 296 -12.42 10.91 0.72
N GLY A 297 -13.42 10.29 1.34
CA GLY A 297 -13.74 10.44 2.76
C GLY A 297 -14.70 11.59 3.07
N MET A 298 -15.04 12.46 2.12
CA MET A 298 -16.01 13.56 2.33
C MET A 298 -17.47 13.14 2.09
N ALA A 299 -17.69 12.13 1.25
CA ALA A 299 -19.00 11.53 1.00
C ALA A 299 -18.86 10.06 0.63
N GLY A 300 -19.94 9.29 0.80
CA GLY A 300 -20.01 7.88 0.43
C GLY A 300 -20.79 7.07 1.44
N LEU A 301 -20.45 5.78 1.50
CA LEU A 301 -21.07 4.80 2.38
C LEU A 301 -20.00 4.18 3.27
N VAL A 302 -20.24 4.14 4.57
CA VAL A 302 -19.52 3.27 5.50
C VAL A 302 -20.43 2.11 5.86
N VAL A 303 -19.90 0.90 5.81
CA VAL A 303 -20.56 -0.32 6.27
C VAL A 303 -19.77 -0.83 7.46
N SER A 304 -20.46 -1.01 8.59
CA SER A 304 -19.96 -1.72 9.75
C SER A 304 -20.73 -3.03 9.95
N ASP A 305 -20.35 -3.82 10.95
CA ASP A 305 -21.12 -4.98 11.38
C ASP A 305 -22.47 -4.63 12.02
N ARG A 306 -22.73 -3.34 12.33
CA ARG A 306 -23.97 -2.88 12.95
C ARG A 306 -24.88 -2.05 12.05
N ARG A 307 -24.33 -1.23 11.16
CA ARG A 307 -25.12 -0.28 10.35
C ARG A 307 -24.44 0.11 9.05
N VAL A 308 -25.25 0.60 8.12
CA VAL A 308 -24.79 1.35 6.95
C VAL A 308 -24.99 2.83 7.23
N VAL A 309 -23.94 3.60 7.07
CA VAL A 309 -23.94 5.06 7.19
C VAL A 309 -23.74 5.67 5.82
N TYR A 310 -24.73 6.41 5.33
CA TYR A 310 -24.63 7.25 4.15
C TYR A 310 -24.34 8.69 4.54
N HIS A 311 -23.28 9.25 3.98
CA HIS A 311 -22.91 10.65 4.19
C HIS A 311 -22.68 11.38 2.87
N SER A 312 -23.15 12.63 2.83
CA SER A 312 -22.94 13.60 1.76
C SER A 312 -23.00 15.01 2.37
N HIS A 313 -22.59 16.04 1.62
CA HIS A 313 -22.60 17.42 2.10
C HIS A 313 -23.93 17.91 2.69
N LEU A 314 -25.06 17.37 2.21
CA LEU A 314 -26.40 17.82 2.63
C LEU A 314 -27.12 16.83 3.55
N ARG A 315 -26.62 15.60 3.69
CA ARG A 315 -27.37 14.50 4.30
C ARG A 315 -26.44 13.55 5.01
N HIS A 316 -26.86 13.16 6.20
CA HIS A 316 -26.29 12.07 6.97
C HIS A 316 -27.44 11.15 7.37
N LYS A 317 -27.35 9.87 7.01
CA LYS A 317 -28.39 8.87 7.19
C LYS A 317 -27.75 7.56 7.62
N GLU A 318 -28.45 6.83 8.48
CA GLU A 318 -27.97 5.55 9.01
C GLU A 318 -29.10 4.53 8.96
N ALA A 319 -28.76 3.27 8.75
CA ALA A 319 -29.69 2.15 8.86
C ALA A 319 -29.01 0.96 9.55
N PRO A 320 -29.58 0.41 10.64
CA PRO A 320 -29.01 -0.77 11.30
C PRO A 320 -29.09 -2.01 10.39
N ASN A 321 -28.24 -3.00 10.67
CA ASN A 321 -28.15 -4.25 9.90
C ASN A 321 -29.42 -5.12 9.96
N THR A 322 -30.29 -4.85 10.93
CA THR A 322 -31.60 -5.49 11.10
C THR A 322 -32.65 -4.97 10.12
N GLU A 323 -32.47 -3.75 9.60
CA GLU A 323 -33.37 -3.08 8.66
C GLU A 323 -33.13 -3.61 7.23
N PRO A 324 -34.19 -3.95 6.46
CA PRO A 324 -34.02 -4.34 5.08
C PRO A 324 -33.56 -3.15 4.22
N ILE A 325 -32.60 -3.41 3.35
CA ILE A 325 -32.04 -2.41 2.41
C ILE A 325 -32.33 -2.88 0.98
N GLU A 326 -33.06 -2.08 0.22
CA GLU A 326 -33.23 -2.27 -1.23
C GLU A 326 -32.18 -1.45 -1.98
N LEU A 327 -31.40 -2.11 -2.83
CA LEU A 327 -30.39 -1.49 -3.68
C LEU A 327 -30.76 -1.67 -5.15
N GLU A 328 -30.87 -0.57 -5.90
CA GLU A 328 -31.07 -0.58 -7.35
C GLU A 328 -29.79 -0.08 -8.01
N LEU A 329 -29.19 -0.89 -8.89
CA LEU A 329 -27.91 -0.56 -9.53
C LEU A 329 -28.05 -0.46 -11.04
N ALA A 330 -27.81 0.73 -11.59
CA ALA A 330 -27.69 0.95 -13.02
C ALA A 330 -26.21 1.15 -13.40
N MET A 331 -25.60 0.16 -14.04
CA MET A 331 -24.19 0.22 -14.47
C MET A 331 -24.04 0.71 -15.92
N THR A 332 -23.09 1.60 -16.14
CA THR A 332 -22.47 1.87 -17.46
C THR A 332 -21.14 1.10 -17.59
N ARG A 333 -20.30 1.42 -18.57
CA ARG A 333 -19.00 0.74 -18.73
C ARG A 333 -18.12 0.92 -17.49
N ASP A 334 -17.98 2.15 -17.01
CA ASP A 334 -16.98 2.50 -15.99
C ASP A 334 -17.62 2.95 -14.67
N GLU A 335 -18.84 3.50 -14.71
CA GLU A 335 -19.54 4.07 -13.55
C GLU A 335 -20.93 3.47 -13.38
N GLY A 336 -21.37 3.34 -12.14
CA GLY A 336 -22.69 2.89 -11.75
C GLY A 336 -23.43 3.94 -10.94
N LEU A 337 -24.74 4.03 -11.13
CA LEU A 337 -25.63 4.81 -10.27
C LEU A 337 -26.34 3.86 -9.32
N LEU A 338 -26.03 3.98 -8.04
CA LEU A 338 -26.65 3.21 -6.97
C LEU A 338 -27.77 4.02 -6.33
N LYS A 339 -28.96 3.44 -6.24
CA LYS A 339 -30.05 3.94 -5.40
C LYS A 339 -30.20 3.04 -4.20
N ILE A 340 -30.37 3.64 -3.03
CA ILE A 340 -30.53 2.93 -1.77
C ILE A 340 -31.86 3.34 -1.18
N ARG A 341 -32.66 2.36 -0.77
CA ARG A 341 -33.91 2.59 -0.04
C ARG A 341 -33.93 1.72 1.19
N THR A 342 -34.23 2.34 2.31
CA THR A 342 -34.49 1.69 3.58
C THR A 342 -35.91 2.05 4.03
N VAL A 343 -36.33 1.61 5.21
CA VAL A 343 -37.63 1.95 5.81
C VAL A 343 -37.72 3.44 6.11
N HIS A 344 -36.62 4.06 6.57
CA HIS A 344 -36.63 5.44 7.05
C HIS A 344 -36.10 6.47 6.06
N TRP A 345 -35.32 6.06 5.06
CA TRP A 345 -34.75 7.00 4.10
C TRP A 345 -34.51 6.37 2.72
N ALA A 346 -34.34 7.25 1.74
CA ALA A 346 -33.95 6.85 0.39
C ALA A 346 -32.92 7.83 -0.17
N VAL A 347 -31.87 7.27 -0.77
CA VAL A 347 -30.88 7.99 -1.56
C VAL A 347 -31.12 7.65 -3.02
N ARG A 348 -31.35 8.69 -3.82
CA ARG A 348 -31.74 8.55 -5.23
C ARG A 348 -30.56 8.28 -6.16
N ARG A 349 -29.35 8.66 -5.75
CA ARG A 349 -28.15 8.62 -6.58
C ARG A 349 -26.92 8.67 -5.69
N ILE A 350 -26.05 7.67 -5.84
CA ILE A 350 -24.66 7.64 -5.42
C ILE A 350 -23.90 7.11 -6.63
N ALA A 351 -22.89 7.83 -7.10
CA ALA A 351 -22.05 7.29 -8.17
C ALA A 351 -21.04 6.33 -7.54
N VAL A 352 -20.90 5.15 -8.12
CA VAL A 352 -20.01 4.09 -7.63
C VAL A 352 -19.30 3.44 -8.81
N ASP A 353 -18.05 3.02 -8.64
CA ASP A 353 -17.37 2.21 -9.65
C ASP A 353 -17.63 0.71 -9.43
N ARG A 354 -17.14 -0.15 -10.34
CA ARG A 354 -17.29 -1.60 -10.25
C ARG A 354 -16.64 -2.21 -9.00
N GLU A 355 -15.57 -1.60 -8.49
CA GLU A 355 -14.86 -2.08 -7.31
C GLU A 355 -15.63 -1.74 -6.04
N GLY A 356 -16.13 -0.51 -5.94
CA GLY A 356 -17.04 -0.03 -4.90
C GLY A 356 -18.30 -0.89 -4.79
N VAL A 357 -18.91 -1.30 -5.91
CA VAL A 357 -20.05 -2.23 -5.89
C VAL A 357 -19.66 -3.61 -5.35
N ARG A 358 -18.50 -4.16 -5.76
CA ARG A 358 -18.01 -5.45 -5.24
C ARG A 358 -17.73 -5.37 -3.75
N HIS A 359 -17.08 -4.30 -3.30
CA HIS A 359 -16.81 -4.03 -1.88
C HIS A 359 -18.11 -3.88 -1.10
N LEU A 360 -19.09 -3.12 -1.60
CA LEU A 360 -20.39 -2.97 -0.96
C LEU A 360 -21.11 -4.31 -0.80
N ARG A 361 -21.16 -5.13 -1.86
CA ARG A 361 -21.78 -6.47 -1.80
C ARG A 361 -21.13 -7.37 -0.75
N ARG A 362 -19.79 -7.43 -0.76
CA ARG A 362 -19.03 -8.21 0.22
C ARG A 362 -19.27 -7.68 1.63
N ALA A 363 -19.25 -6.36 1.81
CA ALA A 363 -19.41 -5.73 3.11
C ALA A 363 -20.81 -5.97 3.70
N LEU A 364 -21.87 -5.83 2.89
CA LEU A 364 -23.24 -6.12 3.33
C LEU A 364 -23.42 -7.60 3.70
N MET A 365 -22.76 -8.52 2.99
CA MET A 365 -22.74 -9.95 3.32
C MET A 365 -22.03 -10.20 4.66
N LEU A 366 -20.83 -9.65 4.86
CA LEU A 366 -20.05 -9.80 6.08
C LEU A 366 -20.76 -9.20 7.30
N GLY A 367 -21.39 -8.04 7.14
CA GLY A 367 -22.21 -7.39 8.17
C GLY A 367 -23.61 -7.99 8.35
N LYS A 368 -23.93 -9.09 7.64
CA LYS A 368 -25.20 -9.82 7.74
C LYS A 368 -26.44 -8.96 7.48
N PHE A 369 -26.34 -7.99 6.57
CA PHE A 369 -27.46 -7.12 6.20
C PHE A 369 -28.50 -7.88 5.36
N LYS A 370 -29.78 -7.54 5.56
CA LYS A 370 -30.89 -7.99 4.71
C LYS A 370 -30.97 -7.14 3.44
N ALA A 371 -30.04 -7.36 2.52
CA ALA A 371 -29.93 -6.59 1.28
C ALA A 371 -30.64 -7.26 0.09
N ALA A 372 -31.53 -6.54 -0.58
CA ALA A 372 -32.17 -6.96 -1.83
C ALA A 372 -31.62 -6.13 -3.00
N TRP A 373 -30.98 -6.78 -3.97
CA TRP A 373 -30.41 -6.13 -5.15
C TRP A 373 -31.37 -6.22 -6.34
N ARG A 374 -31.59 -5.10 -7.03
CA ARG A 374 -32.39 -4.98 -8.25
C ARG A 374 -31.56 -4.43 -9.40
#